data_AF-A0A8I0L676-F1
#
_entry.id   AF-A0A8I0L676-F1
#
_cell.length_a   1.000
_cell.length_b   1.000
_cell.length_c   1.000
_cell.angle_alpha   90.00
_cell.angle_beta   90.00
_cell.angle_gamma   90.00
#
_symmetry.space_group_name_H-M   'P 1'
#
loop_
_entity.id
_entity.type
_entity.pdbx_description
1 polymer ?
#
loop_
_entity_poly.entity_id
_entity_poly.type
_entity_poly.pdbx_seq_one_letter_code
_entity_poly.pdbx_strand_id
1 'polypeptide(L)'
;FFMRRPEEFFKFYRDKMLCDTAKPNAAHLKLAEMEQAGKLKAVITQNIDNLHQMAGSKKVLELHGSVYRNHCMKCGKFYDFKYMKES
;
A
#
# COMPACT_ATOMS: atom_id res chain seq x y z
N PHE A 1 -19.89 -0.37 -6.93
CA PHE A 1 -20.01 -1.25 -5.75
C PHE A 1 -19.86 -0.44 -4.46
N PHE A 2 -18.69 0.14 -4.20
CA PHE A 2 -18.37 0.97 -3.02
C PHE A 2 -19.50 1.91 -2.53
N MET A 3 -19.98 2.85 -3.35
CA MET A 3 -21.04 3.79 -2.94
C MET A 3 -22.42 3.16 -2.74
N ARG A 4 -22.68 2.00 -3.35
CA ARG A 4 -23.99 1.32 -3.30
C ARG A 4 -24.08 0.27 -2.20
N ARG A 5 -22.95 -0.37 -1.84
CA ARG A 5 -22.83 -1.41 -0.81
C ARG A 5 -21.56 -1.19 0.03
N PRO A 6 -21.50 -0.10 0.81
CA PRO A 6 -20.28 0.30 1.52
C PRO A 6 -19.86 -0.72 2.58
N GLU A 7 -20.79 -1.31 3.32
CA GLU A 7 -20.49 -2.30 4.36
C GLU A 7 -19.79 -3.55 3.79
N GLU A 8 -20.29 -4.06 2.67
CA GLU A 8 -19.67 -5.21 1.99
C GLU A 8 -18.31 -4.88 1.41
N PHE A 9 -18.16 -3.68 0.83
CA PHE A 9 -16.87 -3.21 0.36
C PHE A 9 -15.85 -3.17 1.49
N PHE A 10 -16.19 -2.55 2.63
CA PHE A 10 -15.25 -2.42 3.74
C PHE A 10 -14.97 -3.75 4.44
N LYS A 11 -15.96 -4.67 4.51
CA LYS A 11 -15.71 -6.04 4.95
C LYS A 11 -14.67 -6.73 4.07
N PHE A 12 -14.88 -6.74 2.75
CA PHE A 12 -13.90 -7.31 1.82
C PHE A 12 -12.53 -6.62 1.91
N TYR A 13 -12.52 -5.29 1.98
CA TYR A 13 -11.31 -4.49 2.05
C TYR A 13 -10.46 -4.85 3.28
N ARG A 14 -11.06 -4.91 4.47
CA ARG A 14 -10.36 -5.32 5.70
C ARG A 14 -9.89 -6.77 5.63
N ASP A 15 -10.78 -7.68 5.23
CA ASP A 15 -10.51 -9.13 5.26
C ASP A 15 -9.47 -9.57 4.21
N LYS A 16 -9.39 -8.87 3.08
CA LYS A 16 -8.62 -9.32 1.90
C LYS A 16 -7.50 -8.39 1.49
N MET A 17 -7.57 -7.10 1.80
CA MET A 17 -6.61 -6.11 1.30
C MET A 17 -5.69 -5.56 2.41
N LEU A 18 -6.13 -5.52 3.68
CA LEU A 18 -5.36 -4.97 4.80
C LEU A 18 -4.51 -6.03 5.53
N CYS A 19 -3.58 -6.65 4.79
CA CYS A 19 -2.62 -7.59 5.34
C CYS A 19 -1.43 -6.86 6.00
N ASP A 20 -1.16 -7.13 7.28
CA ASP A 20 -0.04 -6.55 8.04
C ASP A 20 1.06 -7.56 8.38
N THR A 21 0.87 -8.83 8.02
CA THR A 21 1.84 -9.91 8.24
C THR A 21 2.70 -10.18 7.01
N ALA A 22 2.35 -9.60 5.86
CA ALA A 22 3.11 -9.73 4.63
C ALA A 22 4.54 -9.16 4.80
N LYS A 23 5.51 -9.86 4.23
CA LYS A 23 6.92 -9.45 4.25
C LYS A 23 7.44 -9.32 2.83
N PRO A 24 8.41 -8.41 2.59
CA PRO A 24 9.05 -8.31 1.29
C PRO A 24 9.69 -9.64 0.89
N ASN A 25 9.56 -10.00 -0.38
CA ASN A 25 10.22 -11.17 -0.95
C ASN A 25 11.56 -10.80 -1.61
N ALA A 26 12.27 -11.79 -2.16
CA ALA A 26 13.57 -11.61 -2.80
C ALA A 26 13.57 -10.55 -3.93
N ALA A 27 12.48 -10.42 -4.69
CA ALA A 27 12.39 -9.42 -5.76
C ALA A 27 12.34 -8.00 -5.18
N HIS A 28 11.53 -7.77 -4.14
CA HIS A 28 11.49 -6.47 -3.46
C HIS A 28 12.86 -6.08 -2.91
N LEU A 29 13.53 -7.01 -2.23
CA LEU A 29 14.85 -6.80 -1.65
C LEU A 29 15.91 -6.51 -2.72
N LYS A 30 15.87 -7.23 -3.85
CA LYS A 30 16.83 -7.02 -4.93
C LYS A 30 16.66 -5.66 -5.60
N LEU A 31 15.43 -5.19 -5.76
CA LEU A 31 15.17 -3.86 -6.30
C LEU A 31 15.69 -2.76 -5.37
N ALA A 32 15.51 -2.90 -4.05
CA ALA A 32 16.07 -1.98 -3.07
C ALA A 32 17.61 -1.96 -3.11
N GLU A 33 18.26 -3.12 -3.21
CA GLU A 33 19.71 -3.23 -3.37
C GLU A 33 20.21 -2.52 -4.65
N MET A 34 19.52 -2.72 -5.77
CA MET A 34 19.87 -2.07 -7.04
C MET A 34 19.69 -0.55 -6.99
N GLU A 35 18.69 -0.05 -6.27
CA GLU A 35 18.50 1.40 -6.05
C GLU A 35 19.62 1.98 -5.19
N GLN A 36 19.98 1.30 -4.09
CA GLN A 36 21.09 1.69 -3.22
C GLN A 36 22.44 1.71 -3.97
N ALA A 37 22.64 0.76 -4.89
CA ALA A 37 23.82 0.72 -5.75
C ALA A 37 23.80 1.74 -6.91
N GLY A 38 22.77 2.60 -7.00
CA GLY A 38 22.63 3.61 -8.05
C GLY A 38 22.28 3.06 -9.44
N LYS A 39 21.93 1.78 -9.54
CA LYS A 39 21.60 1.09 -10.81
C LYS A 39 20.13 1.18 -11.17
N LEU A 40 19.26 1.36 -10.18
CA LEU A 40 17.82 1.55 -10.36
C LEU A 40 17.43 2.99 -10.01
N LYS A 41 16.69 3.66 -10.88
CA LYS A 41 16.27 5.06 -10.67
C LYS A 41 14.99 5.21 -9.87
N ALA A 42 14.08 4.25 -9.98
CA ALA A 42 12.79 4.23 -9.30
C ALA A 42 12.14 2.85 -9.47
N VAL A 43 11.23 2.51 -8.56
CA VAL A 43 10.28 1.40 -8.73
C VAL A 43 8.92 1.98 -9.10
N ILE A 44 8.32 1.54 -10.21
CA ILE A 44 6.94 1.85 -10.56
C ILE A 44 6.11 0.60 -10.28
N THR A 45 5.08 0.70 -9.44
CA THR A 45 4.31 -0.47 -8.99
C THR A 45 2.82 -0.23 -9.05
N GLN A 46 2.08 -1.30 -9.37
CA GLN A 46 0.62 -1.36 -9.25
C GLN A 46 0.17 -1.84 -7.86
N ASN A 47 1.10 -2.36 -7.06
CA ASN A 47 0.82 -2.87 -5.73
C ASN A 47 0.51 -1.70 -4.78
N ILE A 48 -0.35 -1.97 -3.81
CA ILE A 48 -0.82 -0.99 -2.84
C ILE A 48 -0.39 -1.33 -1.40
N ASP A 49 0.43 -2.38 -1.25
CA ASP A 49 0.77 -3.09 -0.01
C ASP A 49 2.00 -2.55 0.74
N ASN A 50 2.70 -1.55 0.17
CA ASN A 50 3.88 -0.92 0.75
C ASN A 50 5.12 -1.85 0.91
N LEU A 51 5.14 -3.03 0.27
CA LEU A 51 6.23 -4.00 0.44
C LEU A 51 7.57 -3.53 -0.17
N HIS A 52 7.54 -2.67 -1.21
CA HIS A 52 8.77 -2.09 -1.76
C HIS A 52 9.45 -1.13 -0.78
N GLN A 53 8.65 -0.32 -0.09
CA GLN A 53 9.10 0.61 0.93
C GLN A 53 9.64 -0.15 2.15
N MET A 54 8.94 -1.21 2.57
CA MET A 54 9.42 -2.11 3.63
C MET A 54 10.74 -2.83 3.27
N ALA A 55 10.96 -3.15 1.98
CA ALA A 55 12.24 -3.67 1.49
C ALA A 55 13.37 -2.64 1.47
N GLY A 56 13.07 -1.35 1.68
CA GLY A 56 14.05 -0.26 1.67
C GLY A 56 14.18 0.50 0.35
N SER A 57 13.27 0.28 -0.61
CA SER A 57 13.18 1.14 -1.79
C SER A 57 12.67 2.52 -1.39
N LYS A 58 13.35 3.59 -1.83
CA LYS A 58 13.06 4.98 -1.45
C LYS A 58 12.23 5.70 -2.51
N LYS A 59 12.52 5.51 -3.81
CA LYS A 59 11.80 6.15 -4.91
C LYS A 59 10.79 5.19 -5.53
N VAL A 60 9.67 5.01 -4.84
CA VAL A 60 8.55 4.17 -5.27
C VAL A 60 7.41 5.05 -5.81
N LEU A 61 6.94 4.75 -7.01
CA LEU A 61 5.82 5.42 -7.67
C LEU A 61 4.63 4.44 -7.71
N GLU A 62 3.65 4.68 -6.84
CA GLU A 62 2.47 3.83 -6.67
C GLU A 62 1.37 4.27 -7.64
N LEU A 63 1.13 3.48 -8.69
CA LEU A 63 0.16 3.82 -9.74
C LEU A 63 -1.29 3.83 -9.24
N HIS A 64 -1.61 2.94 -8.29
CA HIS A 64 -2.96 2.77 -7.75
C HIS A 64 -3.11 3.35 -6.33
N GLY A 65 -2.13 4.14 -5.87
CA GLY A 65 -2.09 4.62 -4.50
C GLY A 65 -1.68 3.55 -3.49
N SER A 66 -2.12 3.69 -2.23
CA SER A 66 -1.68 2.85 -1.12
C SER A 66 -2.80 2.64 -0.11
N VAL A 67 -2.89 1.43 0.45
CA VAL A 67 -3.85 1.14 1.54
C VAL A 67 -3.49 1.84 2.86
N TYR A 68 -2.28 2.41 2.95
CA TYR A 68 -1.81 3.12 4.13
C TYR A 68 -2.31 4.57 4.23
N ARG A 69 -2.94 5.09 3.18
CA ARG A 69 -3.39 6.49 3.12
C ARG A 69 -4.83 6.57 2.65
N ASN A 70 -5.75 6.73 3.60
CA ASN A 70 -7.18 6.77 3.33
C ASN A 70 -7.73 8.15 3.72
N HIS A 71 -8.69 8.65 2.96
CA HIS A 71 -9.28 9.97 3.19
C HIS A 71 -10.80 9.90 3.15
N CYS A 72 -11.47 10.57 4.09
CA CYS A 72 -12.92 10.72 4.04
C CYS A 72 -13.33 11.49 2.78
N MET A 73 -14.25 10.94 1.99
CA MET A 73 -14.75 11.61 0.78
C MET A 73 -15.57 12.87 1.04
N LYS A 74 -16.02 13.10 2.29
CA LYS A 74 -16.80 14.29 2.65
C LYS A 74 -15.93 15.45 3.14
N CYS A 75 -14.95 15.18 4.01
CA CYS A 75 -14.16 16.22 4.68
C CYS A 75 -12.64 16.10 4.47
N GLY A 76 -12.15 15.11 3.73
CA GLY A 76 -10.73 14.90 3.46
C GLY A 76 -9.89 14.39 4.63
N LYS A 77 -10.50 14.18 5.82
CA LYS A 77 -9.80 13.69 7.01
C LYS A 77 -9.04 12.40 6.71
N PHE A 78 -7.76 12.39 7.09
CA PHE A 78 -6.84 11.27 6.92
C PHE A 78 -7.09 10.16 7.94
N TYR A 79 -6.98 8.92 7.49
CA TYR A 79 -7.02 7.70 8.29
C TYR A 79 -5.89 6.77 7.84
N ASP A 80 -5.08 6.33 8.80
CA ASP A 80 -3.96 5.45 8.55
C ASP A 80 -4.40 3.98 8.41
N PHE A 81 -3.44 3.12 8.08
CA PHE A 81 -3.66 1.69 7.94
C PHE A 81 -4.26 1.05 9.20
N LYS A 82 -3.77 1.45 10.37
CA LYS A 82 -4.18 0.87 11.65
C LYS A 82 -5.64 1.17 11.92
N TYR A 83 -6.04 2.44 11.80
CA TYR A 83 -7.43 2.85 11.95
C TYR A 83 -8.33 2.07 11.01
N MET A 84 -7.97 1.98 9.72
CA MET A 84 -8.80 1.29 8.73
C MET A 84 -8.94 -0.21 9.00
N LYS A 85 -7.93 -0.84 9.61
CA LYS A 85 -7.96 -2.26 9.96
C LYS A 85 -8.81 -2.54 11.20
N GLU A 86 -8.79 -1.63 12.18
CA GLU A 86 -9.49 -1.77 13.46
C GLU A 86 -10.95 -1.25 13.43
N SER A 87 -11.32 -0.44 12.42
CA SER A 87 -12.66 0.15 12.25
C SER A 87 -13.71 -0.81 11.70
#